data_AF-A0A1C6GH45-F1
#
_entry.id   AF-A0A1C6GH45-F1
#
_cell.length_a   1.000
_cell.length_b   1.000
_cell.length_c   1.000
_cell.angle_alpha   90.00
_cell.angle_beta   90.00
_cell.angle_gamma   90.00
#
_symmetry.space_group_name_H-M   'P 1'
#
loop_
_entity.id
_entity.type
_entity.pdbx_description
1 polymer ?
#
loop_
_entity_poly.entity_id
_entity_poly.type
_entity_poly.pdbx_seq_one_letter_code
_entity_poly.pdbx_strand_id
1 'polypeptide(L)'
;MDNKRKDELGSLFVFNNKYSNKEFEKVTIQELVFLIYTIRVFKEKEILKNYDYDTKIITFTKVLINKIKLTKKLYIAYDKNTKYPYLDFQGRAWIFSEKEFADKAEEYFNKEETFLQMKELINLNVMNEFGKLHYLGIEKVIIDNGQYNIEINRNDILPPPDYSNIPARKIPVMNPKLQFAMIYFFQYAYSGKNYKNKAEVIRGLEANMLEEVLRAKFLLPIKLESDNIGIDSNGANVVEKGSKVNFTVIKDKDSLRWLPAFTDWYEFNKAFDKSKLKSSICSFEDILTISKNLEGIVINCNGLALKIDENNRKVIMEFMENKK
;
A
#
# COMPACT_ATOMS: atom_id res chain seq x y z
N MET A 1 27.75 -11.73 -2.43
CA MET A 1 28.95 -10.97 -2.02
C MET A 1 30.01 -11.95 -1.51
N ASP A 2 31.21 -11.89 -2.10
CA ASP A 2 32.34 -12.75 -1.70
C ASP A 2 32.97 -12.31 -0.37
N ASN A 3 33.83 -13.16 0.19
CA ASN A 3 34.44 -12.91 1.50
C ASN A 3 35.46 -11.76 1.46
N LYS A 4 36.19 -11.59 0.35
CA LYS A 4 37.17 -10.50 0.22
C LYS A 4 36.49 -9.14 0.36
N ARG A 5 35.35 -8.94 -0.31
CA ARG A 5 34.58 -7.71 -0.23
C ARG A 5 33.99 -7.48 1.16
N LYS A 6 33.56 -8.54 1.85
CA LYS A 6 33.09 -8.45 3.24
C LYS A 6 34.20 -7.97 4.17
N ASP A 7 35.40 -8.51 4.02
CA ASP A 7 36.57 -8.12 4.83
C ASP A 7 36.96 -6.66 4.59
N GLU A 8 36.99 -6.23 3.32
CA GLU A 8 37.22 -4.83 2.94
C GLU A 8 36.21 -3.87 3.60
N LEU A 9 34.91 -4.18 3.49
CA LEU A 9 33.84 -3.39 4.12
C LEU A 9 33.96 -3.39 5.65
N GLY A 10 34.33 -4.53 6.24
CA GLY A 10 34.60 -4.66 7.68
C GLY A 10 35.70 -3.72 8.15
N SER A 11 36.86 -3.73 7.47
CA SER A 11 37.98 -2.84 7.77
C SER A 11 37.60 -1.36 7.63
N LEU A 12 36.87 -0.99 6.57
CA LEU A 12 36.53 0.39 6.27
C LEU A 12 35.44 0.98 7.19
N PHE A 13 34.41 0.19 7.52
CA PHE A 13 33.20 0.72 8.17
C PHE A 13 32.93 0.14 9.55
N VAL A 14 33.29 -1.13 9.79
CA VAL A 14 33.07 -1.77 11.09
C VAL A 14 34.19 -1.38 12.05
N PHE A 15 35.44 -1.66 11.73
CA PHE A 15 36.57 -1.45 12.65
C PHE A 15 37.14 -0.02 12.64
N ASN A 16 36.76 0.80 11.68
CA ASN A 16 37.15 2.21 11.60
C ASN A 16 35.98 3.14 12.01
N ASN A 17 36.29 4.20 12.74
CA ASN A 17 35.33 5.22 13.21
C ASN A 17 35.35 6.51 12.39
N LYS A 18 36.28 6.62 11.43
CA LYS A 18 36.40 7.75 10.52
C LYS A 18 36.14 7.29 9.10
N TYR A 19 34.94 7.56 8.63
CA TYR A 19 34.54 7.36 7.24
C TYR A 19 33.91 8.65 6.68
N SER A 20 34.14 8.89 5.41
CA SER A 20 33.67 10.05 4.64
C SER A 20 32.46 9.70 3.81
N ASN A 21 31.67 10.71 3.43
CA ASN A 21 30.53 10.51 2.52
C ASN A 21 30.94 9.86 1.18
N LYS A 22 32.17 10.12 0.70
CA LYS A 22 32.72 9.53 -0.53
C LYS A 22 32.90 8.02 -0.44
N GLU A 23 33.15 7.47 0.75
CA GLU A 23 33.26 6.03 0.92
C GLU A 23 31.89 5.37 0.77
N PHE A 24 30.83 5.97 1.32
CA PHE A 24 29.46 5.47 1.19
C PHE A 24 28.89 5.53 -0.24
N GLU A 25 29.38 6.44 -1.09
CA GLU A 25 28.97 6.48 -2.50
C GLU A 25 29.26 5.17 -3.23
N LYS A 26 30.38 4.52 -2.87
CA LYS A 26 30.86 3.25 -3.46
C LYS A 26 30.20 2.02 -2.85
N VAL A 27 29.39 2.17 -1.80
CA VAL A 27 28.74 1.06 -1.11
C VAL A 27 27.36 0.83 -1.71
N THR A 28 27.01 -0.40 -2.09
CA THR A 28 25.67 -0.69 -2.62
C THR A 28 24.60 -0.67 -1.50
N ILE A 29 23.32 -0.69 -1.88
CA ILE A 29 22.24 -0.87 -0.90
C ILE A 29 22.47 -2.17 -0.12
N GLN A 30 22.74 -3.27 -0.82
CA GLN A 30 22.92 -4.56 -0.19
C GLN A 30 24.14 -4.66 0.73
N GLU A 31 25.23 -3.97 0.38
CA GLU A 31 26.41 -3.86 1.24
C GLU A 31 26.12 -3.05 2.50
N LEU A 32 25.31 -1.99 2.43
CA LEU A 32 24.84 -1.25 3.61
C LEU A 32 23.95 -2.11 4.50
N VAL A 33 23.04 -2.91 3.92
CA VAL A 33 22.21 -3.85 4.67
C VAL A 33 23.08 -4.88 5.39
N PHE A 34 24.09 -5.43 4.71
CA PHE A 34 25.09 -6.32 5.32
C PHE A 34 25.84 -5.66 6.49
N LEU A 35 26.30 -4.42 6.33
CA LEU A 35 26.99 -3.69 7.39
C LEU A 35 26.09 -3.49 8.62
N ILE A 36 24.84 -3.07 8.42
CA ILE A 36 23.87 -2.90 9.51
C ILE A 36 23.62 -4.23 10.22
N TYR A 37 23.40 -5.30 9.45
CA TYR A 37 23.23 -6.66 10.00
C TYR A 37 24.44 -7.10 10.83
N THR A 38 25.65 -6.89 10.31
CA THR A 38 26.90 -7.26 10.99
C THR A 38 27.04 -6.54 12.32
N ILE A 39 26.79 -5.23 12.36
CA ILE A 39 26.88 -4.44 13.60
C ILE A 39 25.81 -4.87 14.61
N ARG A 40 24.59 -5.22 14.16
CA ARG A 40 23.55 -5.79 15.04
C ARG A 40 23.98 -7.11 15.67
N VAL A 41 24.54 -8.04 14.89
CA VAL A 41 25.07 -9.31 15.41
C VAL A 41 26.22 -9.09 16.38
N PHE A 42 27.12 -8.14 16.09
CA PHE A 42 28.23 -7.84 17.00
C PHE A 42 27.73 -7.22 18.31
N LYS A 43 26.70 -6.38 18.26
CA LYS A 43 26.04 -5.83 19.44
C LYS A 43 25.41 -6.94 20.28
N GLU A 44 24.62 -7.81 19.66
CA GLU A 44 23.92 -8.91 20.34
C GLU A 44 24.89 -9.89 21.02
N LYS A 45 26.04 -10.14 20.38
CA LYS A 45 27.07 -11.06 20.90
C LYS A 45 28.19 -10.38 21.67
N GLU A 46 28.08 -9.06 21.89
CA GLU A 46 29.09 -8.24 22.58
C GLU A 46 30.53 -8.44 22.08
N ILE A 47 30.72 -8.56 20.77
CA ILE A 47 32.02 -8.95 20.15
C ILE A 47 33.12 -7.91 20.42
N LEU A 48 32.81 -6.62 20.31
CA LEU A 48 33.74 -5.51 20.54
C LEU A 48 33.34 -4.73 21.79
N LYS A 49 34.29 -4.59 22.73
CA LYS A 49 34.11 -3.78 23.95
C LYS A 49 34.30 -2.29 23.65
N ASN A 50 33.56 -1.43 24.37
CA ASN A 50 33.62 0.03 24.22
C ASN A 50 33.35 0.53 22.79
N TYR A 51 32.48 -0.17 22.06
CA TYR A 51 32.14 0.14 20.69
C TYR A 51 30.74 0.76 20.61
N ASP A 52 30.61 1.88 19.90
CA ASP A 52 29.34 2.59 19.75
C ASP A 52 28.50 1.96 18.62
N TYR A 53 27.88 0.83 18.94
CA TYR A 53 27.01 0.09 18.02
C TYR A 53 25.83 0.93 17.54
N ASP A 54 25.17 1.64 18.45
CA ASP A 54 23.90 2.31 18.19
C ASP A 54 24.09 3.50 17.25
N THR A 55 25.10 4.34 17.48
CA THR A 55 25.39 5.45 16.57
C THR A 55 25.72 4.95 15.17
N LYS A 56 26.46 3.82 15.04
CA LYS A 56 26.77 3.25 13.73
C LYS A 56 25.55 2.67 13.03
N ILE A 57 24.71 1.91 13.73
CA ILE A 57 23.46 1.39 13.17
C ILE A 57 22.59 2.55 12.66
N ILE A 58 22.42 3.61 13.47
CA ILE A 58 21.66 4.80 13.10
C ILE A 58 22.26 5.48 11.88
N THR A 59 23.58 5.67 11.87
CA THR A 59 24.30 6.33 10.77
C THR A 59 24.14 5.55 9.46
N PHE A 60 24.37 4.25 9.48
CA PHE A 60 24.28 3.42 8.27
C PHE A 60 22.84 3.30 7.79
N THR A 61 21.87 3.24 8.70
CA THR A 61 20.44 3.25 8.35
C THR A 61 20.04 4.57 7.68
N LYS A 62 20.52 5.73 8.17
CA LYS A 62 20.30 7.03 7.52
C LYS A 62 20.91 7.08 6.11
N VAL A 63 22.13 6.55 5.95
CA VAL A 63 22.78 6.47 4.62
C VAL A 63 21.98 5.57 3.68
N LEU A 64 21.54 4.40 4.16
CA LEU A 64 20.70 3.47 3.41
C LEU A 64 19.39 4.13 2.95
N ILE A 65 18.67 4.79 3.87
CA ILE A 65 17.43 5.52 3.57
C ILE A 65 17.68 6.56 2.46
N ASN A 66 18.75 7.35 2.56
CA ASN A 66 19.10 8.32 1.53
C ASN A 66 19.44 7.66 0.19
N LYS A 67 20.12 6.51 0.20
CA LYS A 67 20.45 5.76 -1.01
C LYS A 67 19.20 5.19 -1.69
N ILE A 68 18.21 4.74 -0.91
CA ILE A 68 16.89 4.31 -1.42
C ILE A 68 16.13 5.50 -2.03
N LYS A 69 16.19 6.69 -1.42
CA LYS A 69 15.54 7.91 -1.98
C LYS A 69 16.15 8.35 -3.31
N LEU A 70 17.47 8.20 -3.45
CA LEU A 70 18.24 8.73 -4.59
C LEU A 70 18.48 7.69 -5.70
N THR A 71 18.20 6.41 -5.45
CA THR A 71 18.40 5.37 -6.45
C THR A 71 17.49 5.61 -7.65
N LYS A 72 18.04 5.35 -8.84
CA LYS A 72 17.28 5.43 -10.10
C LYS A 72 16.52 4.15 -10.38
N LYS A 73 16.75 3.08 -9.61
CA LYS A 73 16.24 1.76 -9.92
C LYS A 73 15.97 0.93 -8.68
N LEU A 74 14.80 0.31 -8.63
CA LEU A 74 14.40 -0.73 -7.67
C LEU A 74 13.44 -1.70 -8.37
N TYR A 75 13.12 -2.81 -7.72
CA TYR A 75 12.09 -3.75 -8.15
C TYR A 75 11.14 -3.99 -6.99
N ILE A 76 9.83 -4.06 -7.24
CA ILE A 76 8.83 -4.34 -6.20
C ILE A 76 8.04 -5.59 -6.58
N ALA A 77 7.80 -6.46 -5.61
CA ALA A 77 6.97 -7.64 -5.81
C ALA A 77 5.50 -7.24 -5.82
N TYR A 78 4.80 -7.62 -6.88
CA TYR A 78 3.35 -7.56 -6.98
C TYR A 78 2.78 -8.98 -6.94
N ASP A 79 1.61 -9.15 -6.33
CA ASP A 79 0.87 -10.40 -6.43
C ASP A 79 0.10 -10.46 -7.76
N LYS A 80 0.25 -11.56 -8.51
CA LYS A 80 -0.36 -11.72 -9.84
C LYS A 80 -1.89 -11.75 -9.79
N ASN A 81 -2.48 -12.23 -8.70
CA ASN A 81 -3.92 -12.39 -8.58
C ASN A 81 -4.60 -11.05 -8.30
N THR A 82 -4.08 -10.29 -7.34
CA THR A 82 -4.61 -8.97 -6.95
C THR A 82 -4.14 -7.86 -7.88
N LYS A 83 -2.91 -7.96 -8.44
CA LYS A 83 -2.21 -6.91 -9.20
C LYS A 83 -1.82 -5.69 -8.34
N TYR A 84 -1.70 -5.89 -7.04
CA TYR A 84 -1.20 -4.91 -6.06
C TYR A 84 0.14 -5.39 -5.47
N PRO A 85 0.90 -4.52 -4.78
CA PRO A 85 2.10 -4.95 -4.06
C PRO A 85 1.80 -6.17 -3.18
N TYR A 86 2.63 -7.20 -3.29
CA TYR A 86 2.51 -8.39 -2.47
C TYR A 86 2.78 -8.02 -1.00
N LEU A 87 1.98 -8.60 -0.09
CA LEU A 87 2.12 -8.43 1.35
C LEU A 87 2.52 -9.74 2.02
N ASP A 88 3.61 -9.73 2.79
CA ASP A 88 3.93 -10.89 3.62
C ASP A 88 3.02 -11.00 4.86
N PHE A 89 3.23 -12.05 5.65
CA PHE A 89 2.42 -12.33 6.85
C PHE A 89 2.48 -11.23 7.92
N GLN A 90 3.43 -10.29 7.83
CA GLN A 90 3.55 -9.12 8.70
C GLN A 90 3.02 -7.84 8.04
N GLY A 91 2.38 -7.96 6.86
CA GLY A 91 1.81 -6.83 6.14
C GLY A 91 2.84 -5.98 5.40
N ARG A 92 4.03 -6.51 5.10
CA ARG A 92 5.13 -5.73 4.49
C ARG A 92 5.21 -5.99 3.00
N ALA A 93 5.45 -4.94 2.23
CA ALA A 93 5.76 -5.07 0.81
C ALA A 93 7.24 -5.41 0.57
N TRP A 94 7.52 -6.17 -0.48
CA TRP A 94 8.88 -6.59 -0.80
C TRP A 94 9.47 -5.73 -1.92
N ILE A 95 10.64 -5.15 -1.64
CA ILE A 95 11.40 -4.35 -2.59
C ILE A 95 12.82 -4.92 -2.72
N PHE A 96 13.37 -4.92 -3.92
CA PHE A 96 14.68 -5.44 -4.23
C PHE A 96 15.54 -4.34 -4.85
N SER A 97 16.80 -4.27 -4.41
CA SER A 97 17.77 -3.31 -4.89
C SER A 97 18.45 -3.74 -6.19
N GLU A 98 18.49 -5.04 -6.46
CA GLU A 98 19.13 -5.63 -7.65
C GLU A 98 18.18 -6.56 -8.41
N LYS A 99 18.36 -6.63 -9.73
CA LYS A 99 17.52 -7.46 -10.61
C LYS A 99 17.66 -8.94 -10.26
N GLU A 100 18.89 -9.38 -10.02
CA GLU A 100 19.20 -10.77 -9.71
C GLU A 100 18.48 -11.23 -8.44
N PHE A 101 18.35 -10.37 -7.43
CA PHE A 101 17.64 -10.69 -6.20
C PHE A 101 16.14 -10.77 -6.44
N ALA A 102 15.58 -9.84 -7.22
CA ALA A 102 14.18 -9.85 -7.61
C ALA A 102 13.83 -11.13 -8.41
N ASP A 103 14.64 -11.47 -9.42
CA ASP A 103 14.45 -12.65 -10.26
C ASP A 103 14.51 -13.95 -9.44
N LYS A 104 15.50 -14.08 -8.54
CA LYS A 104 15.63 -15.25 -7.66
C LYS A 104 14.44 -15.37 -6.69
N ALA A 105 13.99 -14.26 -6.12
CA ALA A 105 12.82 -14.26 -5.25
C ALA A 105 11.56 -14.65 -6.02
N GLU A 106 11.36 -14.08 -7.22
CA GLU A 106 10.23 -14.44 -8.08
C GLU A 106 10.23 -15.94 -8.41
N GLU A 107 11.37 -16.50 -8.82
CA GLU A 107 11.50 -17.92 -9.14
C GLU A 107 11.20 -18.81 -7.93
N TYR A 108 11.81 -18.50 -6.78
CA TYR A 108 11.65 -19.28 -5.55
C TYR A 108 10.20 -19.26 -5.04
N PHE A 109 9.61 -18.08 -4.90
CA PHE A 109 8.28 -17.94 -4.30
C PHE A 109 7.16 -18.38 -5.24
N ASN A 110 7.34 -18.27 -6.57
CA ASN A 110 6.39 -18.83 -7.54
C ASN A 110 6.35 -20.36 -7.48
N LYS A 111 7.50 -21.04 -7.27
CA LYS A 111 7.54 -22.50 -7.03
C LYS A 111 6.75 -22.89 -5.78
N GLU A 112 6.76 -22.02 -4.76
CA GLU A 112 6.03 -22.19 -3.51
C GLU A 112 4.58 -21.68 -3.59
N GLU A 113 3.97 -21.54 -4.77
CA GLU A 113 2.59 -21.05 -4.97
C GLU A 113 2.30 -19.63 -4.44
N THR A 114 3.33 -18.80 -4.24
CA THR A 114 3.19 -17.36 -4.05
C THR A 114 3.45 -16.71 -5.41
N PHE A 115 2.37 -16.49 -6.18
CA PHE A 115 2.41 -16.04 -7.57
C PHE A 115 2.85 -14.56 -7.71
N LEU A 116 4.13 -14.28 -7.54
CA LEU A 116 4.74 -12.96 -7.69
C LEU A 116 4.97 -12.57 -9.15
N GLN A 117 4.88 -11.26 -9.38
CA GLN A 117 5.37 -10.55 -10.56
C GLN A 117 6.27 -9.39 -10.10
N MET A 118 7.52 -9.37 -10.54
CA MET A 118 8.44 -8.26 -10.26
C MET A 118 8.17 -7.08 -11.20
N LYS A 119 7.92 -5.91 -10.60
CA LYS A 119 7.79 -4.65 -11.34
C LYS A 119 9.07 -3.83 -11.20
N GLU A 120 9.68 -3.50 -12.33
CA GLU A 120 10.81 -2.59 -12.40
C GLU A 120 10.35 -1.14 -12.19
N LEU A 121 11.02 -0.45 -11.26
CA LEU A 121 10.79 0.95 -10.95
C LEU A 121 12.01 1.75 -11.40
N ILE A 122 11.80 2.76 -12.24
CA ILE A 122 12.87 3.59 -12.81
C ILE A 122 12.63 5.06 -12.50
N ASN A 123 13.66 5.77 -12.06
CA ASN A 123 13.66 7.20 -11.74
C ASN A 123 12.48 7.59 -10.84
N LEU A 124 11.60 8.48 -11.31
CA LEU A 124 10.44 8.98 -10.56
C LEU A 124 9.48 7.85 -10.14
N ASN A 125 9.46 6.71 -10.85
CA ASN A 125 8.61 5.59 -10.48
C ASN A 125 8.98 4.97 -9.14
N VAL A 126 10.23 5.14 -8.68
CA VAL A 126 10.63 4.71 -7.32
C VAL A 126 9.84 5.48 -6.28
N MET A 127 9.92 6.81 -6.30
CA MET A 127 9.22 7.66 -5.32
C MET A 127 7.70 7.64 -5.50
N ASN A 128 7.21 7.54 -6.74
CA ASN A 128 5.78 7.37 -7.01
C ASN A 128 5.23 6.08 -6.40
N GLU A 129 6.00 4.98 -6.41
CA GLU A 129 5.59 3.73 -5.78
C GLU A 129 5.52 3.89 -4.26
N PHE A 130 6.50 4.52 -3.60
CA PHE A 130 6.41 4.85 -2.17
C PHE A 130 5.22 5.77 -1.87
N GLY A 131 4.89 6.71 -2.76
CA GLY A 131 3.66 7.51 -2.70
C GLY A 131 2.41 6.64 -2.78
N LYS A 132 2.37 5.67 -3.70
CA LYS A 132 1.28 4.70 -3.82
C LYS A 132 1.08 3.90 -2.53
N LEU A 133 2.16 3.48 -1.86
CA LEU A 133 2.06 2.74 -0.60
C LEU A 133 1.31 3.51 0.51
N HIS A 134 1.27 4.86 0.48
CA HIS A 134 0.40 5.65 1.37
C HIS A 134 -1.07 5.39 1.13
N TYR A 135 -1.51 5.44 -0.13
CA TYR A 135 -2.90 5.17 -0.51
C TYR A 135 -3.32 3.72 -0.20
N LEU A 136 -2.38 2.79 -0.29
CA LEU A 136 -2.62 1.37 -0.03
C LEU A 136 -2.52 1.00 1.46
N GLY A 137 -2.18 1.94 2.35
CA GLY A 137 -2.01 1.66 3.79
C GLY A 137 -0.83 0.75 4.13
N ILE A 138 0.14 0.59 3.23
CA ILE A 138 1.31 -0.27 3.44
C ILE A 138 2.39 0.53 4.15
N GLU A 139 2.61 0.27 5.44
CA GLU A 139 3.50 1.07 6.29
C GLU A 139 4.96 0.66 6.22
N LYS A 140 5.22 -0.62 5.90
CA LYS A 140 6.56 -1.22 6.01
C LYS A 140 6.93 -1.92 4.72
N VAL A 141 8.22 -1.83 4.39
CA VAL A 141 8.82 -2.58 3.30
C VAL A 141 9.99 -3.39 3.82
N ILE A 142 10.21 -4.56 3.25
CA ILE A 142 11.44 -5.33 3.44
C ILE A 142 12.29 -5.22 2.17
N ILE A 143 13.55 -4.82 2.35
CA ILE A 143 14.52 -4.72 1.27
C ILE A 143 15.28 -6.03 1.14
N ASP A 144 15.40 -6.54 -0.09
CA ASP A 144 16.22 -7.69 -0.48
C ASP A 144 15.88 -8.98 0.29
N ASN A 145 14.58 -9.30 0.40
CA ASN A 145 14.12 -10.54 1.02
C ASN A 145 14.77 -11.78 0.37
N GLY A 146 15.23 -12.74 1.19
CA GLY A 146 16.03 -13.89 0.72
C GLY A 146 17.54 -13.61 0.61
N GLN A 147 17.98 -12.39 0.88
CA GLN A 147 19.39 -12.03 1.10
C GLN A 147 19.57 -11.45 2.52
N TYR A 148 20.69 -10.76 2.80
CA TYR A 148 20.70 -9.81 3.91
C TYR A 148 19.58 -8.81 3.67
N ASN A 149 18.65 -8.71 4.61
CA ASN A 149 17.45 -7.92 4.46
C ASN A 149 17.27 -6.97 5.63
N ILE A 150 16.45 -5.95 5.42
CA ILE A 150 16.09 -4.98 6.44
C ILE A 150 14.68 -4.48 6.22
N GLU A 151 13.94 -4.37 7.31
CA GLU A 151 12.65 -3.69 7.35
C GLU A 151 12.87 -2.17 7.46
N ILE A 152 12.16 -1.42 6.62
CA ILE A 152 12.18 0.04 6.58
C ILE A 152 10.75 0.55 6.70
N ASN A 153 10.54 1.58 7.51
CA ASN A 153 9.27 2.28 7.55
C ASN A 153 9.14 3.14 6.29
N ARG A 154 8.02 3.03 5.56
CA ARG A 154 7.72 3.85 4.38
C ARG A 154 7.88 5.34 4.67
N ASN A 155 7.50 5.79 5.87
CA ASN A 155 7.57 7.19 6.27
C ASN A 155 9.01 7.72 6.41
N ASP A 156 9.99 6.85 6.66
CA ASP A 156 11.41 7.24 6.67
C ASP A 156 11.89 7.61 5.25
N ILE A 157 11.32 6.95 4.23
CA ILE A 157 11.57 7.23 2.82
C ILE A 157 10.75 8.42 2.34
N LEU A 158 9.44 8.36 2.53
CA LEU A 158 8.49 9.38 2.09
C LEU A 158 7.44 9.58 3.20
N PRO A 159 7.55 10.64 4.02
CA PRO A 159 6.54 10.93 5.03
C PRO A 159 5.20 11.27 4.36
N PRO A 160 4.07 11.07 5.07
CA PRO A 160 2.76 11.45 4.54
C PRO A 160 2.68 12.98 4.35
N PRO A 161 1.82 13.47 3.44
CA PRO A 161 1.54 14.89 3.35
C PRO A 161 1.03 15.44 4.69
N ASP A 162 1.49 16.61 5.07
CA ASP A 162 1.00 17.31 6.27
C ASP A 162 -0.30 18.05 5.96
N TYR A 163 -1.39 17.61 6.59
CA TYR A 163 -2.72 18.21 6.46
C TYR A 163 -3.14 19.01 7.71
N SER A 164 -2.24 19.24 8.67
CA SER A 164 -2.55 19.91 9.94
C SER A 164 -3.24 21.28 9.76
N ASN A 165 -2.86 22.02 8.71
CA ASN A 165 -3.42 23.34 8.37
C ASN A 165 -4.45 23.30 7.24
N ILE A 166 -4.87 22.11 6.80
CA ILE A 166 -5.86 21.94 5.74
C ILE A 166 -7.21 21.64 6.39
N PRO A 167 -8.29 22.39 6.06
CA PRO A 167 -9.62 22.08 6.55
C PRO A 167 -9.99 20.64 6.23
N ALA A 168 -10.57 19.89 7.19
CA ALA A 168 -10.87 18.46 7.05
C ALA A 168 -11.60 18.10 5.74
N ARG A 169 -12.47 18.99 5.24
CA ARG A 169 -13.24 18.82 4.00
C ARG A 169 -12.41 18.96 2.71
N LYS A 170 -11.25 19.61 2.78
CA LYS A 170 -10.28 19.75 1.67
C LYS A 170 -9.21 18.66 1.69
N ILE A 171 -9.15 17.86 2.75
CA ILE A 171 -8.28 16.69 2.80
C ILE A 171 -8.82 15.67 1.79
N PRO A 172 -7.98 15.18 0.85
CA PRO A 172 -8.41 14.18 -0.12
C PRO A 172 -8.97 12.94 0.58
N VAL A 173 -10.11 12.44 0.11
CA VAL A 173 -10.65 11.16 0.59
C VAL A 173 -9.66 10.05 0.26
N MET A 174 -9.32 9.30 1.30
CA MET A 174 -8.46 8.14 1.22
C MET A 174 -8.90 7.14 2.30
N ASN A 175 -8.93 5.85 1.95
CA ASN A 175 -9.23 4.77 2.88
C ASN A 175 -8.07 3.76 2.91
N PRO A 176 -6.87 4.16 3.40
CA PRO A 176 -5.68 3.31 3.36
C PRO A 176 -5.85 2.00 4.13
N LYS A 177 -6.58 2.02 5.25
CA LYS A 177 -6.89 0.80 6.03
C LYS A 177 -7.77 -0.17 5.25
N LEU A 178 -8.81 0.33 4.58
CA LEU A 178 -9.67 -0.49 3.73
C LEU A 178 -8.89 -1.06 2.53
N GLN A 179 -8.07 -0.23 1.87
CA GLN A 179 -7.21 -0.70 0.77
C GLN A 179 -6.27 -1.82 1.22
N PHE A 180 -5.60 -1.64 2.36
CA PHE A 180 -4.74 -2.65 2.96
C PHE A 180 -5.53 -3.94 3.26
N ALA A 181 -6.67 -3.82 3.94
CA ALA A 181 -7.49 -4.96 4.33
C ALA A 181 -8.04 -5.72 3.11
N MET A 182 -8.44 -5.02 2.06
CA MET A 182 -8.86 -5.62 0.79
C MET A 182 -7.71 -6.38 0.11
N ILE A 183 -6.55 -5.75 -0.06
CA ILE A 183 -5.37 -6.40 -0.67
C ILE A 183 -5.02 -7.67 0.11
N TYR A 184 -4.95 -7.55 1.44
CA TYR A 184 -4.56 -8.65 2.29
C TYR A 184 -5.59 -9.79 2.28
N PHE A 185 -6.88 -9.48 2.39
CA PHE A 185 -7.94 -10.50 2.26
C PHE A 185 -7.91 -11.19 0.90
N PHE A 186 -7.93 -10.45 -0.21
CA PHE A 186 -8.01 -11.05 -1.54
C PHE A 186 -6.72 -11.81 -1.92
N GLN A 187 -5.55 -11.36 -1.48
CA GLN A 187 -4.31 -12.11 -1.69
C GLN A 187 -4.39 -13.50 -1.04
N TYR A 188 -4.94 -13.60 0.18
CA TYR A 188 -5.12 -14.88 0.86
C TYR A 188 -6.28 -15.70 0.29
N ALA A 189 -7.38 -15.05 -0.10
CA ALA A 189 -8.53 -15.72 -0.70
C ALA A 189 -8.20 -16.33 -2.07
N TYR A 190 -7.39 -15.64 -2.88
CA TYR A 190 -6.94 -16.13 -4.18
C TYR A 190 -5.71 -17.05 -4.11
N SER A 191 -5.06 -17.14 -2.95
CA SER A 191 -3.92 -18.04 -2.76
C SER A 191 -4.35 -19.50 -2.93
N GLY A 192 -3.64 -20.23 -3.79
CA GLY A 192 -3.81 -21.68 -3.95
C GLY A 192 -3.32 -22.48 -2.74
N LYS A 193 -2.46 -21.89 -1.91
CA LYS A 193 -1.83 -22.55 -0.76
C LYS A 193 -2.87 -23.13 0.17
N ASN A 194 -2.71 -24.39 0.54
CA ASN A 194 -3.51 -25.03 1.56
C ASN A 194 -2.68 -25.23 2.83
N TYR A 195 -3.13 -24.68 3.95
CA TYR A 195 -2.45 -24.80 5.23
C TYR A 195 -3.47 -24.92 6.37
N LYS A 196 -3.01 -25.50 7.48
CA LYS A 196 -3.85 -25.70 8.67
C LYS A 196 -4.39 -24.34 9.13
N ASN A 197 -5.71 -24.26 9.29
CA ASN A 197 -6.47 -23.05 9.69
C ASN A 197 -6.66 -21.98 8.62
N LYS A 198 -6.42 -22.25 7.32
CA LYS A 198 -6.68 -21.29 6.23
C LYS A 198 -8.07 -20.66 6.30
N ALA A 199 -9.11 -21.46 6.53
CA ALA A 199 -10.48 -20.97 6.60
C ALA A 199 -10.71 -19.98 7.77
N GLU A 200 -10.06 -20.21 8.91
CA GLU A 200 -10.13 -19.30 10.06
C GLU A 200 -9.39 -17.99 9.78
N VAL A 201 -8.19 -18.08 9.20
CA VAL A 201 -7.42 -16.90 8.79
C VAL A 201 -8.22 -16.06 7.80
N ILE A 202 -8.79 -16.67 6.75
CA ILE A 202 -9.60 -15.95 5.75
C ILE A 202 -10.81 -15.28 6.41
N ARG A 203 -11.52 -15.95 7.32
CA ARG A 203 -12.64 -15.34 8.07
C ARG A 203 -12.20 -14.13 8.90
N GLY A 204 -11.04 -14.20 9.56
CA GLY A 204 -10.49 -13.07 10.33
C GLY A 204 -10.13 -11.89 9.42
N LEU A 205 -9.53 -12.17 8.26
CA LEU A 205 -9.21 -11.15 7.26
C LEU A 205 -10.47 -10.52 6.65
N GLU A 206 -11.49 -11.32 6.36
CA GLU A 206 -12.79 -10.86 5.88
C GLU A 206 -13.45 -9.94 6.91
N ALA A 207 -13.51 -10.35 8.17
CA ALA A 207 -14.07 -9.54 9.25
C ALA A 207 -13.37 -8.17 9.39
N ASN A 208 -12.03 -8.15 9.29
CA ASN A 208 -11.26 -6.91 9.30
C ASN A 208 -11.57 -6.03 8.08
N MET A 209 -11.65 -6.61 6.88
CA MET A 209 -12.04 -5.89 5.66
C MET A 209 -13.44 -5.30 5.80
N LEU A 210 -14.42 -6.08 6.27
CA LEU A 210 -15.79 -5.61 6.46
C LEU A 210 -15.88 -4.47 7.48
N GLU A 211 -15.11 -4.53 8.57
CA GLU A 211 -15.03 -3.44 9.53
C GLU A 211 -14.53 -2.13 8.90
N GLU A 212 -13.51 -2.21 8.05
CA GLU A 212 -13.00 -1.04 7.34
C GLU A 212 -13.97 -0.56 6.25
N VAL A 213 -14.75 -1.44 5.61
CA VAL A 213 -15.84 -1.06 4.67
C VAL A 213 -16.89 -0.20 5.37
N LEU A 214 -17.33 -0.61 6.57
CA LEU A 214 -18.36 0.10 7.33
C LEU A 214 -17.89 1.49 7.79
N ARG A 215 -16.59 1.64 8.08
CA ARG A 215 -15.99 2.91 8.54
C ARG A 215 -15.63 3.86 7.39
N ALA A 216 -15.49 3.35 6.18
CA ALA A 216 -14.97 4.08 5.04
C ALA A 216 -15.89 5.22 4.54
N LYS A 217 -15.29 6.19 3.87
CA LYS A 217 -15.97 7.23 3.09
C LYS A 217 -15.66 7.04 1.62
N PHE A 218 -16.69 6.91 0.80
CA PHE A 218 -16.54 6.59 -0.61
C PHE A 218 -16.76 7.81 -1.50
N LEU A 219 -15.99 7.89 -2.58
CA LEU A 219 -16.23 8.82 -3.68
C LEU A 219 -17.23 8.17 -4.65
N LEU A 220 -18.36 8.83 -4.86
CA LEU A 220 -19.36 8.43 -5.85
C LEU A 220 -19.35 9.40 -7.03
N PRO A 221 -19.23 8.92 -8.28
CA PRO A 221 -19.26 9.78 -9.46
C PRO A 221 -20.65 10.37 -9.66
N ILE A 222 -20.72 11.70 -9.75
CA ILE A 222 -21.97 12.44 -9.94
C ILE A 222 -21.90 13.38 -11.16
N LYS A 223 -23.07 13.64 -11.74
CA LYS A 223 -23.33 14.74 -12.66
C LYS A 223 -24.35 15.68 -12.02
N LEU A 224 -24.09 16.97 -12.11
CA LEU A 224 -25.04 18.00 -11.70
C LEU A 224 -25.77 18.52 -12.94
N GLU A 225 -27.08 18.76 -12.83
CA GLU A 225 -27.83 19.41 -13.93
C GLU A 225 -27.38 20.88 -14.13
N SER A 226 -26.87 21.51 -13.08
CA SER A 226 -26.30 22.86 -13.08
C SER A 226 -24.86 22.79 -12.58
N ASP A 227 -23.94 23.42 -13.32
CA ASP A 227 -22.55 23.57 -12.87
C ASP A 227 -22.34 24.71 -11.86
N ASN A 228 -23.41 25.44 -11.52
CA ASN A 228 -23.38 26.45 -10.46
C ASN A 228 -23.26 25.76 -9.10
N ILE A 229 -22.01 25.51 -8.74
CA ILE A 229 -21.62 25.08 -7.40
C ILE A 229 -21.19 26.33 -6.65
N GLY A 230 -21.98 26.70 -5.65
CA GLY A 230 -21.54 27.64 -4.64
C GLY A 230 -20.47 26.99 -3.78
N ILE A 231 -19.59 27.80 -3.20
CA ILE A 231 -18.66 27.34 -2.18
C ILE A 231 -19.13 27.99 -0.87
N ASP A 232 -19.48 27.17 0.13
CA ASP A 232 -19.82 27.72 1.44
C ASP A 232 -18.58 28.35 2.13
N SER A 233 -18.79 29.02 3.25
CA SER A 233 -17.72 29.60 4.07
C SER A 233 -16.66 28.58 4.52
N ASN A 234 -16.93 27.29 4.37
CA ASN A 234 -16.07 26.18 4.75
C ASN A 234 -15.42 25.48 3.54
N GLY A 235 -15.59 26.00 2.33
CA GLY A 235 -14.99 25.44 1.12
C GLY A 235 -15.74 24.24 0.52
N ALA A 236 -16.95 23.92 0.99
CA ALA A 236 -17.74 22.80 0.48
C ALA A 236 -18.52 23.19 -0.77
N ASN A 237 -18.60 22.27 -1.73
CA ASN A 237 -19.48 22.38 -2.88
C ASN A 237 -20.93 22.38 -2.39
N VAL A 238 -21.60 23.52 -2.50
CA VAL A 238 -23.04 23.66 -2.24
C VAL A 238 -23.76 23.68 -3.56
N VAL A 239 -24.71 22.76 -3.69
CA VAL A 239 -25.65 22.73 -4.80
C VAL A 239 -26.90 23.48 -4.37
N GLU A 240 -27.45 24.35 -5.23
CA GLU A 240 -28.65 25.11 -4.92
C GLU A 240 -29.83 24.18 -4.60
N LYS A 241 -30.65 24.56 -3.61
CA LYS A 241 -31.83 23.78 -3.21
C LYS A 241 -32.75 23.59 -4.43
N GLY A 242 -33.07 22.33 -4.74
CA GLY A 242 -33.88 21.96 -5.91
C GLY A 242 -33.06 21.48 -7.12
N SER A 243 -31.73 21.64 -7.09
CA SER A 243 -30.85 21.07 -8.12
C SER A 243 -30.86 19.55 -8.07
N LYS A 244 -30.91 18.89 -9.24
CA LYS A 244 -30.80 17.43 -9.30
C LYS A 244 -29.35 16.98 -9.36
N VAL A 245 -29.04 16.02 -8.50
CA VAL A 245 -27.75 15.31 -8.47
C VAL A 245 -27.98 13.92 -9.06
N ASN A 246 -27.32 13.64 -10.17
CA ASN A 246 -27.43 12.35 -10.85
C ASN A 246 -26.20 11.50 -10.53
N PHE A 247 -26.39 10.38 -9.85
CA PHE A 247 -25.34 9.40 -9.63
C PHE A 247 -25.06 8.61 -10.91
N THR A 248 -23.79 8.47 -11.25
CA THR A 248 -23.37 7.67 -12.40
C THR A 248 -23.45 6.19 -12.03
N VAL A 249 -24.03 5.38 -12.92
CA VAL A 249 -24.10 3.92 -12.79
C VAL A 249 -23.21 3.27 -13.84
N ILE A 250 -22.64 2.11 -13.51
CA ILE A 250 -21.94 1.26 -14.48
C ILE A 250 -22.80 0.06 -14.85
N LYS A 251 -22.52 -0.51 -16.02
CA LYS A 251 -23.10 -1.79 -16.44
C LYS A 251 -22.03 -2.85 -16.47
N ASP A 252 -22.34 -4.07 -16.04
CA ASP A 252 -21.48 -5.22 -16.27
C ASP A 252 -21.73 -5.85 -17.64
N LYS A 253 -21.13 -7.03 -17.87
CA LYS A 253 -21.24 -7.75 -19.14
C LYS A 253 -22.68 -8.20 -19.45
N ASP A 254 -23.49 -8.41 -18.42
CA ASP A 254 -24.88 -8.85 -18.53
C ASP A 254 -25.85 -7.66 -18.57
N SER A 255 -25.32 -6.43 -18.76
CA SER A 255 -26.04 -5.16 -18.75
C SER A 255 -26.72 -4.82 -17.42
N LEU A 256 -26.39 -5.55 -16.36
CA LEU A 256 -26.87 -5.29 -15.00
C LEU A 256 -26.27 -3.99 -14.47
N ARG A 257 -27.06 -3.24 -13.71
CA ARG A 257 -26.72 -1.88 -13.27
C ARG A 257 -26.16 -1.88 -11.86
N TRP A 258 -24.98 -1.30 -11.70
CA TRP A 258 -24.28 -1.24 -10.42
C TRP A 258 -23.90 0.20 -10.05
N LEU A 259 -23.86 0.48 -8.75
CA LEU A 259 -23.33 1.73 -8.21
C LEU A 259 -21.81 1.63 -8.05
N PRO A 260 -21.00 2.36 -8.82
CA PRO A 260 -19.56 2.43 -8.57
C PRO A 260 -19.27 3.30 -7.33
N ALA A 261 -18.41 2.79 -6.46
CA ALA A 261 -17.88 3.52 -5.30
C ALA A 261 -16.36 3.42 -5.27
N PHE A 262 -15.66 4.46 -4.84
CA PHE A 262 -14.19 4.48 -4.85
C PHE A 262 -13.62 4.83 -3.48
N THR A 263 -12.58 4.10 -3.07
CA THR A 263 -11.90 4.30 -1.79
C THR A 263 -11.01 5.54 -1.76
N ASP A 264 -10.66 6.08 -2.93
CA ASP A 264 -9.78 7.22 -3.06
C ASP A 264 -9.81 7.74 -4.50
N TRP A 265 -9.18 8.90 -4.70
CA TRP A 265 -9.07 9.52 -6.01
C TRP A 265 -8.23 8.74 -7.01
N TYR A 266 -7.29 7.91 -6.56
CA TYR A 266 -6.48 7.10 -7.47
C TYR A 266 -7.33 6.02 -8.13
N GLU A 267 -8.15 5.30 -7.35
CA GLU A 267 -9.10 4.32 -7.89
C GLU A 267 -10.21 4.97 -8.72
N PHE A 268 -10.73 6.13 -8.30
CA PHE A 268 -11.70 6.89 -9.09
C PHE A 268 -11.16 7.20 -10.50
N ASN A 269 -9.92 7.70 -10.59
CA ASN A 269 -9.31 8.12 -11.86
C ASN A 269 -9.00 6.95 -12.82
N LYS A 270 -9.01 5.69 -12.35
CA LYS A 270 -8.90 4.52 -13.23
C LYS A 270 -10.18 4.25 -14.01
N ALA A 271 -11.33 4.69 -13.49
CA ALA A 271 -12.64 4.42 -14.07
C ALA A 271 -13.26 5.67 -14.70
N PHE A 272 -13.02 6.84 -14.11
CA PHE A 272 -13.67 8.08 -14.48
C PHE A 272 -12.67 9.23 -14.57
N ASP A 273 -12.93 10.16 -15.50
CA ASP A 273 -12.16 11.38 -15.63
C ASP A 273 -12.69 12.44 -14.66
N LYS A 274 -11.90 12.76 -13.62
CA LYS A 274 -12.26 13.79 -12.63
C LYS A 274 -12.46 15.20 -13.21
N SER A 275 -12.00 15.46 -14.43
CA SER A 275 -12.28 16.73 -15.12
C SER A 275 -13.69 16.78 -15.70
N LYS A 276 -14.32 15.62 -15.90
CA LYS A 276 -15.66 15.48 -16.51
C LYS A 276 -16.74 15.11 -15.50
N LEU A 277 -16.36 14.40 -14.44
CA LEU A 277 -17.27 13.96 -13.39
C LEU A 277 -16.81 14.49 -12.05
N LYS A 278 -17.77 15.05 -11.31
CA LYS A 278 -17.57 15.44 -9.91
C LYS A 278 -17.80 14.22 -9.02
N SER A 279 -17.43 14.31 -7.75
CA SER A 279 -17.68 13.24 -6.77
C SER A 279 -18.52 13.74 -5.60
N SER A 280 -19.42 12.89 -5.11
CA SER A 280 -19.99 13.02 -3.77
C SER A 280 -19.21 12.15 -2.79
N ILE A 281 -19.06 12.61 -1.55
CA ILE A 281 -18.49 11.81 -0.46
C ILE A 281 -19.67 11.17 0.29
N CYS A 282 -19.70 9.85 0.37
CA CYS A 282 -20.82 9.08 0.94
C CYS A 282 -20.31 8.09 1.99
N SER A 283 -21.08 7.88 3.07
CA SER A 283 -20.85 6.77 4.00
C SER A 283 -21.27 5.44 3.39
N PHE A 284 -21.03 4.34 4.11
CA PHE A 284 -21.54 3.04 3.71
C PHE A 284 -23.08 2.98 3.68
N GLU A 285 -23.75 3.59 4.65
CA GLU A 285 -25.22 3.66 4.71
C GLU A 285 -25.81 4.48 3.55
N ASP A 286 -25.13 5.58 3.17
CA ASP A 286 -25.51 6.39 2.03
C ASP A 286 -25.50 5.57 0.74
N ILE A 287 -24.39 4.85 0.47
CA ILE A 287 -24.26 4.06 -0.76
C ILE A 287 -25.24 2.88 -0.80
N LEU A 288 -25.54 2.25 0.34
CA LEU A 288 -26.60 1.22 0.45
C LEU A 288 -27.99 1.77 0.16
N THR A 289 -28.23 3.03 0.52
CA THR A 289 -29.51 3.70 0.26
C THR A 289 -29.64 4.08 -1.21
N ILE A 290 -28.58 4.61 -1.80
CA ILE A 290 -28.53 5.00 -3.22
C ILE A 290 -28.64 3.76 -4.13
N SER A 291 -28.07 2.62 -3.73
CA SER A 291 -28.07 1.40 -4.53
C SER A 291 -29.35 0.56 -4.44
N LYS A 292 -30.39 0.98 -3.71
CA LYS A 292 -31.60 0.16 -3.46
C LYS A 292 -32.31 -0.36 -4.71
N ASN A 293 -32.27 0.40 -5.81
CA ASN A 293 -32.92 0.06 -7.07
C ASN A 293 -31.91 -0.41 -8.15
N LEU A 294 -30.74 -0.87 -7.72
CA LEU A 294 -29.65 -1.37 -8.55
C LEU A 294 -29.30 -2.79 -8.07
N GLU A 295 -28.47 -3.52 -8.82
CA GLU A 295 -28.02 -4.86 -8.41
C GLU A 295 -27.12 -4.83 -7.16
N GLY A 296 -26.52 -3.68 -6.89
CA GLY A 296 -25.66 -3.49 -5.74
C GLY A 296 -24.61 -2.42 -5.97
N ILE A 297 -23.48 -2.59 -5.27
CA ILE A 297 -22.34 -1.69 -5.29
C ILE A 297 -21.12 -2.43 -5.82
N VAL A 298 -20.28 -1.75 -6.58
CA VAL A 298 -18.93 -2.23 -6.91
C VAL A 298 -17.93 -1.20 -6.42
N ILE A 299 -17.21 -1.55 -5.35
CA ILE A 299 -16.09 -0.75 -4.84
C ILE A 299 -14.87 -0.99 -5.73
N ASN A 300 -14.21 0.08 -6.19
CA ASN A 300 -12.98 0.06 -7.01
C ASN A 300 -13.11 -0.82 -8.28
N CYS A 301 -14.12 -0.56 -9.12
CA CYS A 301 -14.48 -1.40 -10.26
C CYS A 301 -13.36 -1.69 -11.29
N ASN A 302 -12.38 -0.78 -11.46
CA ASN A 302 -11.20 -0.96 -12.33
C ASN A 302 -9.90 -1.27 -11.55
N GLY A 303 -10.02 -1.54 -10.25
CA GLY A 303 -8.92 -1.94 -9.36
C GLY A 303 -9.17 -3.33 -8.77
N LEU A 304 -8.83 -3.50 -7.50
CA LEU A 304 -9.22 -4.68 -6.72
C LEU A 304 -10.69 -4.54 -6.33
N ALA A 305 -11.58 -5.07 -7.17
CA ALA A 305 -13.00 -4.84 -7.04
C ALA A 305 -13.63 -5.66 -5.89
N LEU A 306 -14.41 -5.00 -5.03
CA LEU A 306 -15.29 -5.65 -4.06
C LEU A 306 -16.74 -5.42 -4.50
N LYS A 307 -17.43 -6.51 -4.86
CA LYS A 307 -18.86 -6.48 -5.19
C LYS A 307 -19.68 -6.68 -3.93
N ILE A 308 -20.71 -5.85 -3.76
CA ILE A 308 -21.70 -5.97 -2.70
C ILE A 308 -23.05 -6.12 -3.39
N ASP A 309 -23.38 -7.36 -3.70
CA ASP A 309 -24.68 -7.79 -4.21
C ASP A 309 -25.63 -8.12 -3.04
N GLU A 310 -26.81 -8.68 -3.34
CA GLU A 310 -27.78 -9.03 -2.31
C GLU A 310 -27.24 -10.04 -1.28
N ASN A 311 -26.45 -11.02 -1.71
CA ASN A 311 -25.89 -12.04 -0.82
C ASN A 311 -24.82 -11.46 0.10
N ASN A 312 -23.87 -10.71 -0.48
CA ASN A 312 -22.82 -10.05 0.28
C ASN A 312 -23.41 -9.01 1.23
N ARG A 313 -24.49 -8.32 0.82
CA ARG A 313 -25.23 -7.41 1.69
C ARG A 313 -25.79 -8.13 2.91
N LYS A 314 -26.38 -9.32 2.77
CA LYS A 314 -26.87 -10.12 3.91
C LYS A 314 -25.74 -10.44 4.88
N VAL A 315 -24.60 -10.92 4.37
CA VAL A 315 -23.40 -11.19 5.19
C VAL A 315 -22.93 -9.95 5.96
N ILE A 316 -22.90 -8.78 5.31
CA ILE A 316 -22.52 -7.52 5.97
C ILE A 316 -23.53 -7.13 7.04
N MET A 317 -24.83 -7.28 6.79
CA MET A 317 -25.87 -6.95 7.77
C MET A 317 -25.81 -7.87 8.99
N GLU A 318 -25.62 -9.19 8.78
CA GLU A 318 -25.40 -10.15 9.87
C GLU A 318 -24.13 -9.82 10.67
N PHE A 319 -23.04 -9.43 9.99
CA PHE A 319 -21.82 -8.97 10.65
C PHE A 319 -22.04 -7.71 11.51
N MET A 320 -22.87 -6.76 11.05
CA MET A 320 -23.24 -5.58 11.84
C MET A 320 -24.09 -5.93 13.07
N GLU A 321 -25.00 -6.90 12.96
CA GLU A 321 -25.85 -7.35 14.06
C GLU A 321 -25.05 -8.08 15.14
N ASN A 322 -24.12 -8.96 14.75
CA ASN A 322 -23.26 -9.69 15.69
C ASN A 322 -22.26 -8.81 16.47
N LYS A 323 -22.14 -7.53 16.11
CA LYS A 323 -21.29 -6.54 16.80
C LYS A 323 -22.05 -5.66 17.81
N LYS A 324 -23.38 -5.70 17.82
CA LYS A 324 -24.22 -4.93 18.77
C LYS A 324 -24.37 -5.65 20.09
#